data_AF-A0A7C7Q1B2-F1
#
_entry.id   AF-A0A7C7Q1B2-F1
#
_cell.length_a   1.000
_cell.length_b   1.000
_cell.length_c   1.000
_cell.angle_alpha   90.00
_cell.angle_beta   90.00
_cell.angle_gamma   90.00
#
_symmetry.space_group_name_H-M   'P 1'
#
loop_
_entity.id
_entity.type
_entity.pdbx_description
1 polymer ?
#
loop_
_entity_poly.entity_id
_entity_poly.type
_entity_poly.pdbx_seq_one_letter_code
_entity_poly.pdbx_strand_id
1 'polypeptide(L)'
;MKRVGATEVVPQDVIGATRMASYIIHPAVVNFLDLLQHSGDFALKLEEVVVPEDSHFCGRILKEIKIPSKTGAIVIGIKRKDGEFIISPTSSQMILPGDILIVLGTKENIEKLKEYIKESQKVEK
;
A
#
# COMPACT_ATOMS: atom_id res chain seq x y z
N MET A 1 -30.76 -12.62 -9.77
CA MET A 1 -29.97 -12.64 -11.02
C MET A 1 -28.49 -12.58 -10.64
N LYS A 2 -27.70 -13.57 -11.04
CA LYS A 2 -26.24 -13.66 -10.85
C LYS A 2 -25.62 -13.67 -12.24
N ARG A 3 -24.90 -12.61 -12.61
CA ARG A 3 -24.04 -12.40 -13.79
C ARG A 3 -23.46 -11.00 -13.54
N VAL A 4 -22.17 -10.75 -13.38
CA VAL A 4 -20.98 -11.16 -14.14
C VAL A 4 -19.83 -11.26 -13.11
N GLY A 5 -18.73 -11.95 -13.45
CA GLY A 5 -17.58 -12.20 -12.58
C GLY A 5 -16.88 -10.93 -12.04
N ALA A 6 -17.47 -10.33 -11.01
CA ALA A 6 -16.80 -9.41 -10.10
C ALA A 6 -16.15 -10.26 -9.00
N THR A 7 -14.83 -10.12 -8.82
CA THR A 7 -14.07 -10.85 -7.79
C THR A 7 -14.49 -10.49 -6.36
N GLU A 8 -15.37 -9.50 -6.16
CA GLU A 8 -16.03 -9.27 -4.88
C GLU A 8 -17.34 -8.47 -5.12
N VAL A 9 -18.48 -8.94 -4.58
CA VAL A 9 -19.74 -8.19 -4.58
C VAL A 9 -19.86 -7.54 -3.22
N VAL A 10 -19.55 -6.25 -3.12
CA VAL A 10 -19.72 -5.50 -1.87
C VAL A 10 -21.15 -4.92 -1.85
N PRO A 11 -22.05 -5.36 -0.94
CA PRO A 11 -23.41 -4.85 -0.88
C PRO A 11 -23.42 -3.35 -0.49
N GLN A 12 -24.17 -2.54 -1.24
CA GLN A 12 -24.20 -1.07 -1.05
C GLN A 12 -24.72 -0.65 0.34
N ASP A 13 -25.63 -1.43 0.91
CA ASP A 13 -26.30 -1.11 2.19
C ASP A 13 -25.35 -1.16 3.39
N VAL A 14 -24.33 -2.04 3.34
CA VAL A 14 -23.35 -2.22 4.42
C VAL A 14 -22.28 -1.12 4.36
N ILE A 15 -21.84 -0.72 3.17
CA ILE A 15 -20.87 0.39 3.02
C ILE A 15 -21.45 1.68 3.59
N GLY A 16 -22.72 1.99 3.28
CA GLY A 16 -23.40 3.19 3.76
C GLY A 16 -23.49 3.22 5.28
N ALA A 17 -23.99 2.15 5.90
CA ALA A 17 -24.13 2.07 7.36
C ALA A 17 -22.80 2.09 8.10
N THR A 18 -21.80 1.31 7.66
CA THR A 18 -20.46 1.30 8.27
C THR A 18 -19.75 2.64 8.09
N ARG A 19 -19.86 3.29 6.93
CA ARG A 19 -19.31 4.65 6.73
C ARG A 19 -20.02 5.67 7.60
N MET A 20 -21.35 5.63 7.72
CA MET A 20 -22.11 6.53 8.61
C MET A 20 -21.68 6.37 10.06
N ALA A 21 -21.52 5.13 10.54
CA ALA A 21 -20.99 4.88 11.88
C ALA A 21 -19.56 5.45 12.04
N SER A 22 -18.68 5.23 11.05
CA SER A 22 -17.31 5.77 11.07
C SER A 22 -17.25 7.31 11.05
N TYR A 23 -18.15 8.00 10.36
CA TYR A 23 -18.23 9.47 10.38
C TYR A 23 -18.65 10.02 11.76
N ILE A 24 -19.51 9.30 12.49
CA ILE A 24 -19.91 9.70 13.85
C ILE A 24 -18.78 9.39 14.86
N ILE A 25 -18.13 8.23 14.72
CA ILE A 25 -17.16 7.74 15.71
C ILE A 25 -15.77 8.37 15.50
N HIS A 26 -15.34 8.52 14.24
CA HIS A 26 -14.00 9.01 13.87
C HIS A 26 -14.04 10.00 12.70
N PRO A 27 -14.73 11.15 12.83
CA PRO A 27 -14.88 12.14 11.75
C PRO A 27 -13.53 12.62 11.19
N ALA A 28 -12.51 12.77 12.06
CA ALA A 28 -11.18 13.20 11.65
C ALA A 28 -10.48 12.20 10.70
N VAL A 29 -10.69 10.89 10.91
CA VAL A 29 -10.08 9.85 10.06
C VAL A 29 -10.73 9.85 8.69
N VAL A 30 -12.06 9.97 8.62
CA VAL A 30 -12.76 9.96 7.34
C VAL A 30 -12.43 11.22 6.53
N ASN A 31 -12.41 12.39 7.16
CA ASN A 31 -11.98 13.63 6.51
C ASN A 31 -10.56 13.54 5.97
N PHE A 32 -9.64 12.91 6.71
CA PHE A 32 -8.28 12.68 6.24
C PHE A 32 -8.24 11.79 4.99
N LEU A 33 -9.01 10.69 4.98
CA LEU A 33 -9.12 9.82 3.80
C LEU A 33 -9.72 10.56 2.59
N ASP A 34 -10.73 11.41 2.82
CA ASP A 34 -11.33 12.24 1.76
C ASP A 34 -10.31 13.23 1.17
N LEU A 35 -9.43 13.82 1.99
CA LEU A 35 -8.34 14.68 1.52
C LEU A 35 -7.32 13.95 0.65
N LEU A 36 -7.02 12.68 0.96
CA LEU A 36 -6.14 11.85 0.12
C LEU A 36 -6.76 11.55 -1.25
N GLN A 37 -8.09 11.55 -1.36
CA GLN A 37 -8.80 11.25 -2.60
C GLN A 37 -9.07 12.47 -3.50
N HIS A 38 -9.18 13.68 -2.93
CA HIS A 38 -9.68 14.86 -3.65
C HIS A 38 -8.64 15.97 -3.89
N SER A 39 -7.42 15.82 -3.38
CA SER A 39 -6.36 16.82 -3.57
C SER A 39 -5.65 16.59 -4.92
N GLY A 40 -5.23 17.66 -5.62
CA GLY A 40 -4.60 17.62 -6.97
C GLY A 40 -3.23 16.93 -7.02
N ASP A 41 -2.41 17.19 -8.05
CA ASP A 41 -1.14 16.45 -8.32
C ASP A 41 -0.13 16.38 -7.16
N PHE A 42 -0.22 17.24 -6.15
CA PHE A 42 0.62 17.24 -4.93
C PHE A 42 0.00 16.53 -3.71
N ALA A 43 -1.13 15.86 -3.89
CA ALA A 43 -1.77 15.07 -2.85
C ALA A 43 -0.94 13.85 -2.45
N LEU A 44 -0.97 13.51 -1.17
CA LEU A 44 -0.60 12.18 -0.71
C LEU A 44 -1.62 11.18 -1.25
N LYS A 45 -1.13 10.11 -1.88
CA LYS A 45 -1.91 9.02 -2.43
C LYS A 45 -1.66 7.75 -1.65
N LEU A 46 -2.71 6.95 -1.53
CA LEU A 46 -2.64 5.58 -1.05
C LEU A 46 -2.68 4.64 -2.25
N GLU A 47 -1.59 3.92 -2.49
CA GLU A 47 -1.46 3.01 -3.64
C GLU A 47 -0.96 1.62 -3.23
N GLU A 48 -1.30 0.65 -4.07
CA GLU A 48 -0.74 -0.70 -4.03
C GLU A 48 0.48 -0.79 -4.96
N VAL A 49 1.57 -1.36 -4.45
CA VAL A 49 2.79 -1.60 -5.22
C VAL A 49 3.18 -3.07 -5.07
N VAL A 50 3.14 -3.80 -6.18
CA VAL A 50 3.56 -5.21 -6.23
C VAL A 50 5.08 -5.29 -6.17
N VAL A 51 5.60 -6.20 -5.35
CA VAL A 51 7.02 -6.57 -5.32
C VAL A 51 7.27 -7.70 -6.32
N PRO A 52 7.94 -7.46 -7.45
CA PRO A 52 8.29 -8.51 -8.41
C PRO A 52 9.11 -9.62 -7.75
N GLU A 53 9.01 -10.85 -8.27
CA GLU A 53 9.69 -12.01 -7.67
C GLU A 53 11.22 -11.88 -7.72
N ASP A 54 11.74 -11.19 -8.73
CA ASP A 54 13.14 -10.89 -8.96
C ASP A 54 13.64 -9.60 -8.28
N SER A 55 12.79 -8.94 -7.48
CA SER A 55 13.16 -7.73 -6.77
C SER A 55 14.25 -7.99 -5.71
N HIS A 56 15.19 -7.05 -5.58
CA HIS A 56 16.17 -7.06 -4.49
C HIS A 56 15.56 -6.83 -3.10
N PHE A 57 14.27 -6.52 -3.01
CA PHE A 57 13.55 -6.43 -1.74
C PHE A 57 13.25 -7.82 -1.16
N CYS A 58 13.14 -8.84 -2.01
CA CYS A 58 12.79 -10.20 -1.60
C CYS A 58 13.77 -10.76 -0.57
N GLY A 59 13.25 -11.30 0.54
CA GLY A 59 14.04 -11.87 1.63
C GLY A 59 14.70 -10.84 2.56
N ARG A 60 14.49 -9.54 2.34
CA ARG A 60 15.03 -8.47 3.20
C ARG A 60 13.96 -7.92 4.12
N ILE A 61 14.39 -7.41 5.27
CA ILE A 61 13.51 -6.72 6.21
C ILE A 61 13.34 -5.24 5.82
N LEU A 62 12.18 -4.65 6.13
CA LEU A 62 11.87 -3.25 5.82
C LEU A 62 12.98 -2.27 6.26
N LYS A 63 13.59 -2.49 7.44
CA LYS A 63 14.67 -1.66 7.96
C LYS A 63 15.90 -1.59 7.04
N GLU A 64 16.21 -2.68 6.35
CA GLU A 64 17.40 -2.76 5.49
C GLU A 64 17.20 -2.06 4.15
N ILE A 65 15.97 -2.08 3.64
CA ILE A 65 15.59 -1.47 2.37
C ILE A 65 15.51 0.05 2.49
N LYS A 66 15.15 0.56 3.69
CA LYS A 66 15.13 2.01 4.01
C LYS A 66 14.24 2.82 3.06
N ILE A 67 13.10 2.27 2.66
CA ILE A 67 12.13 2.84 1.71
C ILE A 67 11.85 4.33 1.97
N PRO A 68 11.52 4.78 3.20
CA PRO A 68 11.17 6.19 3.42
C PRO A 68 12.33 7.15 3.10
N SER A 69 13.56 6.77 3.46
CA SER A 69 14.74 7.61 3.21
C SER A 69 15.16 7.64 1.74
N LYS A 70 14.87 6.57 0.99
CA LYS A 70 15.26 6.43 -0.42
C LYS A 70 14.24 7.01 -1.39
N THR A 71 12.97 6.97 -1.02
CA THR A 71 11.86 7.26 -1.96
C THR A 71 10.89 8.31 -1.43
N GLY A 72 10.86 8.56 -0.11
CA GLY A 72 9.82 9.38 0.53
C GLY A 72 8.46 8.68 0.68
N ALA A 73 8.31 7.44 0.21
CA ALA A 73 7.10 6.65 0.41
C ALA A 73 7.11 5.93 1.76
N ILE A 74 5.93 5.76 2.36
CA ILE A 74 5.76 5.08 3.65
C ILE A 74 4.95 3.81 3.44
N VAL A 75 5.47 2.67 3.89
CA VAL A 75 4.72 1.41 3.88
C VAL A 75 3.79 1.37 5.08
N ILE A 76 2.48 1.30 4.83
CA ILE A 76 1.45 1.23 5.87
C ILE A 76 0.94 -0.19 6.11
N GLY A 77 1.10 -1.07 5.11
CA GLY A 77 0.64 -2.45 5.16
C GLY A 77 1.31 -3.32 4.11
N ILE A 78 1.24 -4.64 4.33
CA ILE A 78 1.69 -5.66 3.39
C ILE A 78 0.57 -6.68 3.25
N LYS A 79 0.18 -6.97 2.00
CA LYS A 79 -0.70 -8.10 1.67
C LYS A 79 0.14 -9.20 1.06
N ARG A 80 0.15 -10.36 1.71
CA ARG A 80 0.84 -11.57 1.26
C ARG A 80 0.09 -12.22 0.10
N LYS A 81 0.79 -13.07 -0.67
CA LYS A 81 0.19 -13.86 -1.77
C LYS A 81 -0.94 -14.79 -1.31
N ASP A 82 -0.87 -15.29 -0.09
CA ASP A 82 -1.90 -16.16 0.52
C ASP A 82 -3.13 -15.39 1.00
N GLY A 83 -3.11 -14.05 0.91
CA GLY A 83 -4.20 -13.17 1.32
C GLY A 83 -4.07 -12.59 2.73
N GLU A 84 -3.04 -12.95 3.50
CA GLU A 84 -2.80 -12.37 4.82
C GLU A 84 -2.50 -10.86 4.71
N PHE A 85 -3.15 -10.07 5.57
CA PHE A 85 -2.88 -8.64 5.71
C PHE A 85 -2.10 -8.34 6.98
N ILE A 86 -0.93 -7.71 6.81
CA ILE A 86 -0.09 -7.21 7.89
C ILE A 86 -0.23 -5.70 7.93
N ILE A 87 -0.92 -5.21 8.95
CA ILE A 87 -1.16 -3.78 9.16
C ILE A 87 -0.04 -3.22 10.04
N SER A 88 0.49 -2.04 9.68
CA SER A 88 1.60 -1.39 10.38
C SER A 88 2.81 -2.33 10.54
N PRO A 89 3.42 -2.76 9.40
CA PRO A 89 4.50 -3.73 9.44
C PRO A 89 5.68 -3.19 10.24
N THR A 90 6.27 -4.04 11.07
CA THR A 90 7.41 -3.65 11.90
C THR A 90 8.68 -3.53 11.07
N SER A 91 9.70 -2.85 11.59
CA SER A 91 10.97 -2.70 10.88
C SER A 91 11.68 -4.02 10.56
N SER A 92 11.40 -5.08 11.32
CA SER A 92 11.90 -6.45 11.11
C SER A 92 11.02 -7.28 10.18
N GLN A 93 9.93 -6.72 9.64
CA GLN A 93 9.06 -7.44 8.72
C GLN A 93 9.79 -7.74 7.42
N MET A 94 9.88 -9.03 7.08
CA MET A 94 10.47 -9.50 5.83
C MET A 94 9.50 -9.35 4.67
N ILE A 95 10.01 -8.82 3.55
CA ILE A 95 9.30 -8.76 2.27
C ILE A 95 9.52 -10.07 1.52
N LEU A 96 8.42 -10.64 1.02
CA LEU A 96 8.41 -11.88 0.26
C LEU A 96 8.08 -11.62 -1.22
N PRO A 97 8.54 -12.49 -2.14
CA PRO A 97 8.21 -12.40 -3.56
C PRO A 97 6.70 -12.30 -3.83
N GLY A 98 6.29 -11.28 -4.58
CA GLY A 98 4.91 -10.96 -4.95
C GLY A 98 4.00 -10.52 -3.82
N ASP A 99 4.56 -10.08 -2.70
CA ASP A 99 3.85 -9.22 -1.77
C ASP A 99 3.31 -7.97 -2.47
N ILE A 100 2.20 -7.45 -1.94
CA ILE A 100 1.66 -6.15 -2.31
C ILE A 100 1.88 -5.21 -1.13
N LEU A 101 2.70 -4.18 -1.35
CA LEU A 101 2.91 -3.10 -0.40
C LEU A 101 1.80 -2.07 -0.54
N ILE A 102 1.12 -1.76 0.56
CA ILE A 102 0.18 -0.65 0.64
C ILE A 102 0.98 0.56 1.14
N VAL A 103 1.10 1.58 0.30
CA VAL A 103 2.00 2.71 0.55
C VAL A 103 1.29 4.05 0.50
N LEU A 104 1.77 4.98 1.32
CA LEU A 104 1.35 6.38 1.35
C LEU A 104 2.50 7.27 0.88
N GLY A 105 2.24 8.16 -0.08
CA GLY A 105 3.24 9.11 -0.58
C GLY A 105 2.70 9.99 -1.70
N THR A 106 3.46 11.00 -2.14
CA THR A 106 3.12 11.73 -3.36
C THR A 106 3.30 10.82 -4.59
N LYS A 107 2.74 11.22 -5.73
CA LYS A 107 2.94 10.50 -7.00
C LYS A 107 4.43 10.26 -7.30
N GLU A 108 5.26 11.29 -7.15
CA GLU A 108 6.71 11.21 -7.35
C GLU A 108 7.38 10.20 -6.40
N ASN A 109 7.00 10.19 -5.12
CA ASN A 109 7.56 9.25 -4.14
C ASN A 109 7.21 7.80 -4.49
N ILE A 110 5.98 7.56 -4.94
CA ILE A 110 5.50 6.23 -5.33
C ILE A 110 6.16 5.77 -6.63
N GLU A 111 6.38 6.67 -7.59
CA GLU A 111 7.12 6.37 -8.82
C GLU A 111 8.58 5.98 -8.50
N LYS A 112 9.26 6.76 -7.64
CA LYS A 112 10.60 6.41 -7.14
C LYS A 112 10.63 5.06 -6.44
N LEU A 113 9.58 4.72 -5.68
CA LEU A 113 9.47 3.39 -5.06
C LEU A 113 9.32 2.28 -6.10
N LYS A 114 8.47 2.48 -7.11
CA LYS A 114 8.27 1.49 -8.20
C LYS A 114 9.56 1.26 -8.97
N GLU A 115 10.37 2.29 -9.18
CA GLU A 115 11.71 2.17 -9.77
C GLU A 115 12.67 1.44 -8.82
N TYR A 116 12.73 1.88 -7.56
CA TYR A 116 13.63 1.30 -6.57
C TYR A 116 13.38 -0.19 -6.35
N ILE A 117 12.12 -0.65 -6.40
CA ILE A 117 11.77 -2.07 -6.31
C ILE A 117 12.32 -2.89 -7.49
N LYS A 118 12.41 -2.29 -8.69
CA LYS A 118 12.85 -2.96 -9.92
C LYS A 118 14.36 -2.95 -10.13
N GLU A 119 15.11 -2.15 -9.37
CA GLU A 119 16.57 -2.12 -9.47
C GLU A 119 17.14 -3.50 -9.12
N SER A 120 17.65 -4.24 -10.10
CA SER A 120 18.43 -5.45 -9.82
C SER A 120 19.70 -5.05 -9.06
N GLN A 121 20.05 -5.75 -7.97
CA GLN A 121 21.29 -5.43 -7.24
C GLN A 121 22.48 -5.43 -8.21
N LYS A 122 23.04 -4.25 -8.47
CA LYS A 122 24.44 -4.16 -8.87
C LYS A 122 25.24 -4.73 -7.70
N VAL A 123 25.70 -5.96 -7.86
CA VAL A 123 26.70 -6.57 -6.99
C VAL A 123 27.97 -5.73 -7.15
N GLU A 124 28.16 -4.75 -6.27
CA GLU A 124 29.48 -4.18 -6.03
C GLU A 124 30.32 -5.28 -5.38
N LYS A 125 31.32 -5.72 -6.12
CA LYS A 125 32.36 -6.65 -5.70
C LYS A 125 33.64 -5.88 -5.47
#